data_AF-A0A661N9H7-F1
#
_entry.id   AF-A0A661N9H7-F1
#
_cell.length_a   1.000
_cell.length_b   1.000
_cell.length_c   1.000
_cell.angle_alpha   90.00
_cell.angle_beta   90.00
_cell.angle_gamma   90.00
#
_symmetry.space_group_name_H-M   'P 1'
#
loop_
_entity.id
_entity.type
_entity.pdbx_description
1 polymer ?
#
loop_
_entity_poly.entity_id
_entity_poly.type
_entity_poly.pdbx_seq_one_letter_code
_entity_poly.pdbx_strand_id
1 'polypeptide(L)'
;MEPSPSDFFEALEQSARDAPETATQPDTVFKFVLAGPDGGAWLVDLTKGKRSRFVVRLPEAASDSGPLAEGDPQPAATIHLDAADWVAMTTGKMNPMRAFMSGKIKVDGDIKLAVNLPTVVNMVEGYGIGTQGPFSIVRAGIESAVASLRRPLPSISPMPPRRAGALPGVRAGRRLLRNPTAFFQECRAEMGDTFVVDAFGYRLFCVFSAAGVKSLWALPEEAASKALADLALLSHKVPIELFEGRRTFPHDLFAKDDVQA
;
A
#
# COMPACT_ATOMS: atom_id res chain seq x y z
N MET A 1 16.52 -16.60 0.84
CA MET A 1 16.92 -16.49 2.25
C MET A 1 15.84 -15.67 2.91
N GLU A 2 15.16 -16.19 3.92
CA GLU A 2 14.16 -15.39 4.63
C GLU A 2 14.86 -14.27 5.41
N PRO A 3 14.30 -13.05 5.43
CA PRO A 3 14.92 -11.93 6.14
C PRO A 3 14.92 -12.18 7.65
N SER A 4 16.04 -11.86 8.30
CA SER A 4 16.17 -11.94 9.76
C SER A 4 15.70 -10.65 10.44
N PRO A 5 15.38 -10.68 11.75
CA PRO A 5 15.09 -9.45 12.48
C PRO A 5 16.25 -8.44 12.46
N SER A 6 17.51 -8.90 12.48
CA SER A 6 18.67 -8.01 12.35
C SER A 6 18.68 -7.24 11.03
N ASP A 7 18.37 -7.89 9.91
CA ASP A 7 18.33 -7.25 8.59
C ASP A 7 17.30 -6.11 8.56
N PHE A 8 16.15 -6.32 9.22
CA PHE A 8 15.13 -5.28 9.35
C PHE A 8 15.65 -4.06 10.12
N PHE A 9 16.25 -4.28 11.29
CA PHE A 9 16.71 -3.19 12.16
C PHE A 9 17.89 -2.42 11.57
N GLU A 10 18.74 -3.09 10.80
CA GLU A 10 19.80 -2.45 10.01
C GLU A 10 19.22 -1.57 8.89
N ALA A 11 18.22 -2.09 8.17
CA ALA A 11 17.52 -1.32 7.15
C ALA A 11 16.77 -0.11 7.75
N LEU A 12 16.17 -0.26 8.94
CA LEU A 12 15.54 0.85 9.67
C LEU A 12 16.54 1.94 10.04
N GLU A 13 17.72 1.58 10.55
CA GLU A 13 18.78 2.55 10.84
C GLU A 13 19.18 3.33 9.58
N GLN A 14 19.29 2.66 8.44
CA GLN A 14 19.65 3.30 7.18
C GLN A 14 18.53 4.25 6.71
N SER A 15 17.28 3.80 6.67
CA SER A 15 16.14 4.64 6.27
C SER A 15 15.94 5.84 7.20
N ALA A 16 16.18 5.68 8.51
CA ALA A 16 16.08 6.78 9.47
C ALA A 16 17.19 7.83 9.27
N ARG A 17 18.40 7.42 8.85
CA ARG A 17 19.48 8.36 8.48
C ARG A 17 19.19 9.10 7.19
N ASP A 18 18.57 8.44 6.22
CA ASP A 18 18.24 9.03 4.92
C ASP A 18 17.07 10.04 5.03
N ALA A 19 16.16 9.84 5.98
CA ALA A 19 15.00 10.72 6.22
C ALA A 19 14.76 11.02 7.72
N PRO A 20 15.68 11.74 8.40
CA PRO A 20 15.65 11.92 9.86
C PRO A 20 14.47 12.78 10.34
N GLU A 21 14.01 13.74 9.53
CA GLU A 21 12.84 14.55 9.87
C GLU A 21 11.55 13.72 9.93
N THR A 22 11.41 12.73 9.04
CA THR A 22 10.29 11.80 9.04
C THR A 22 10.44 10.78 10.17
N ALA A 23 11.65 10.26 10.37
CA ALA A 23 11.93 9.26 11.40
C ALA A 23 11.59 9.75 12.80
N THR A 24 11.79 11.04 13.08
CA THR A 24 11.64 11.62 14.41
C THR A 24 10.27 12.23 14.70
N GLN A 25 9.31 12.12 13.77
CA GLN A 25 7.92 12.57 13.99
C GLN A 25 7.25 11.92 15.21
N PRO A 26 7.47 10.62 15.50
CA PRO A 26 6.87 9.96 16.66
C PRO A 26 7.38 10.48 18.01
N ASP A 27 8.56 11.14 18.04
CA ASP A 27 9.18 11.75 19.22
C ASP A 27 9.21 10.82 20.44
N THR A 28 9.65 9.58 20.22
CA THR A 28 9.54 8.52 21.22
C THR A 28 10.65 7.49 21.08
N VAL A 29 10.84 6.70 22.13
CA VAL A 29 11.80 5.60 22.17
C VAL A 29 11.04 4.29 22.37
N PHE A 30 11.27 3.33 21.48
CA PHE A 30 10.69 1.99 21.53
C PHE A 30 11.74 0.97 21.90
N LYS A 31 11.35 -0.02 22.69
CA LYS A 31 12.15 -1.24 22.91
C LYS A 31 11.44 -2.42 22.27
N PHE A 32 12.16 -3.21 21.47
CA PHE A 32 11.69 -4.46 20.90
C PHE A 32 12.39 -5.62 21.58
N VAL A 33 11.62 -6.62 21.98
CA VAL A 33 12.09 -7.87 22.57
C VAL A 33 11.53 -9.00 21.74
N LEU A 34 12.39 -9.59 20.90
CA LEU A 34 12.02 -10.67 19.99
C LEU A 34 12.53 -12.00 20.54
N ALA A 35 11.61 -12.91 20.87
CA ALA A 35 11.94 -14.24 21.37
C ALA A 35 12.22 -15.23 20.23
N GLY A 36 13.00 -16.28 20.51
CA GLY A 36 13.26 -17.38 19.58
C GLY A 36 14.58 -17.28 18.79
N PRO A 37 14.79 -18.18 17.81
CA PRO A 37 15.99 -18.20 16.97
C PRO A 37 16.14 -16.88 16.21
N ASP A 38 17.36 -16.35 16.15
CA ASP A 38 17.67 -15.03 15.55
C ASP A 38 16.95 -13.84 16.21
N GLY A 39 16.35 -14.07 17.38
CA GLY A 39 15.77 -13.04 18.24
C GLY A 39 16.82 -12.18 18.95
N GLY A 40 16.34 -11.28 19.79
CA GLY A 40 17.18 -10.33 20.50
C GLY A 40 16.39 -9.14 21.02
N ALA A 41 17.09 -8.16 21.56
CA ALA A 41 16.50 -6.91 21.98
C ALA A 41 17.10 -5.72 21.26
N TRP A 42 16.26 -4.78 20.86
CA TRP A 42 16.65 -3.56 20.16
C TRP A 42 15.98 -2.35 20.80
N LEU A 43 16.75 -1.28 20.95
CA LEU A 43 16.25 0.03 21.31
C LEU A 43 16.19 0.89 20.05
N VAL A 44 15.05 1.51 19.78
CA VAL A 44 14.81 2.37 18.64
C VAL A 44 14.41 3.74 19.17
N ASP A 45 15.32 4.68 19.12
CA ASP A 45 15.12 6.05 19.58
C ASP A 45 14.87 6.98 18.38
N LEU A 46 13.65 7.52 18.34
CA LEU A 46 13.10 8.39 17.30
C LEU A 46 12.73 9.77 17.88
N THR A 47 13.47 10.22 18.89
CA THR A 47 13.27 11.54 19.50
C THR A 47 13.57 12.68 18.53
N LYS A 48 12.84 13.80 18.65
CA LYS A 48 13.03 14.96 17.77
C LYS A 48 14.47 15.47 17.76
N GLY A 49 14.97 15.75 16.56
CA GLY A 49 16.31 16.31 16.36
C GLY A 49 17.43 15.26 16.31
N LYS A 50 17.11 13.97 16.50
CA LYS A 50 18.07 12.88 16.34
C LYS A 50 18.44 12.70 14.85
N ARG A 51 19.72 12.46 14.59
CA ARG A 51 20.29 12.35 13.23
C ARG A 51 21.13 11.10 12.98
N SER A 52 21.46 10.34 14.01
CA SER A 52 22.26 9.11 13.91
C SER A 52 22.06 8.21 15.12
N ARG A 53 22.41 6.92 14.97
CA ARG A 53 22.25 5.88 16.01
C ARG A 53 20.81 5.78 16.49
N PHE A 54 19.87 5.64 15.55
CA PHE A 54 18.45 5.46 15.86
C PHE A 54 18.22 4.08 16.48
N VAL A 55 18.92 3.06 16.00
CA VAL A 55 18.80 1.67 16.46
C VAL A 55 20.05 1.23 17.22
N VAL A 56 19.84 0.65 18.40
CA VAL A 56 20.87 0.05 19.24
C VAL A 56 20.46 -1.38 19.57
N ARG A 57 21.30 -2.36 19.23
CA ARG A 57 21.09 -3.74 19.69
C ARG A 57 21.50 -3.82 21.17
N LEU A 58 20.59 -4.31 22.00
CA LEU A 58 20.81 -4.48 23.42
C LEU A 58 21.47 -5.85 23.70
N PRO A 59 22.28 -5.96 24.76
CA PRO A 59 22.81 -7.24 25.20
C PRO A 59 21.69 -8.16 25.68
N GLU A 60 21.89 -9.47 25.59
CA GLU A 60 20.87 -10.49 25.89
C GLU A 60 20.30 -10.37 27.32
N ALA A 61 21.12 -9.91 28.28
CA ALA A 61 20.71 -9.64 29.66
C ALA A 61 19.65 -8.51 29.80
N ALA A 62 19.54 -7.62 28.81
CA ALA A 62 18.56 -6.53 28.79
C ALA A 62 17.26 -6.91 28.06
N SER A 63 17.14 -8.14 27.52
CA SER A 63 15.95 -8.61 26.80
C SER A 63 14.73 -8.72 27.72
N ASP A 64 14.90 -9.19 28.95
CA ASP A 64 13.79 -9.54 29.85
C ASP A 64 13.64 -8.56 31.01
N SER A 65 13.16 -7.34 30.73
CA SER A 65 13.00 -6.25 31.71
C SER A 65 14.27 -5.89 32.51
N GLY A 66 15.44 -6.38 32.07
CA GLY A 66 16.73 -6.09 32.67
C GLY A 66 17.07 -4.59 32.59
N PRO A 67 17.91 -4.10 33.51
CA PRO A 67 18.30 -2.70 33.53
C PRO A 67 18.98 -2.31 32.21
N LEU A 68 18.56 -1.18 31.64
CA LEU A 68 19.24 -0.56 30.51
C LEU A 68 20.64 -0.08 30.94
N ALA A 69 21.57 0.01 30.00
CA ALA A 69 22.90 0.49 30.30
C ALA A 69 22.85 1.99 30.70
N GLU A 70 23.83 2.42 31.49
CA GLU A 70 23.97 3.82 31.87
C GLU A 70 24.19 4.69 30.61
N GLY A 71 23.19 5.52 30.28
CA GLY A 71 23.19 6.38 29.10
C GLY A 71 22.20 5.98 27.99
N ASP A 72 21.55 4.82 28.08
CA ASP A 72 20.47 4.46 27.16
C ASP A 72 19.18 5.24 27.49
N PRO A 73 18.47 5.76 26.48
CA PRO A 73 17.22 6.47 26.71
C PRO A 73 16.11 5.51 27.15
N GLN A 74 15.27 5.97 28.09
CA GLN A 74 14.18 5.16 28.61
C GLN A 74 13.10 4.95 27.53
N PRO A 75 12.71 3.71 27.22
CA PRO A 75 11.65 3.43 26.26
C PRO A 75 10.28 3.82 26.83
N ALA A 76 9.47 4.48 26.00
CA ALA A 76 8.10 4.81 26.34
C ALA A 76 7.15 3.62 26.14
N ALA A 77 7.50 2.69 25.26
CA ALA A 77 6.81 1.42 25.06
C ALA A 77 7.81 0.29 24.76
N THR A 78 7.56 -0.88 25.34
CA THR A 78 8.29 -2.13 25.08
C THR A 78 7.37 -3.12 24.39
N ILE A 79 7.83 -3.70 23.29
CA ILE A 79 7.05 -4.58 22.42
C ILE A 79 7.67 -5.97 22.46
N HIS A 80 6.89 -6.96 22.87
CA HIS A 80 7.30 -8.36 22.99
C HIS A 80 6.56 -9.22 21.97
N LEU A 81 7.29 -10.03 21.20
CA LEU A 81 6.76 -11.02 20.28
C LEU A 81 7.84 -12.04 19.85
N ASP A 82 7.47 -13.10 19.15
CA ASP A 82 8.44 -14.03 18.56
C ASP A 82 9.09 -13.44 17.30
N ALA A 83 10.37 -13.75 17.09
CA ALA A 83 11.15 -13.35 15.91
C ALA A 83 10.51 -13.83 14.59
N ALA A 84 9.97 -15.05 14.58
CA ALA A 84 9.27 -15.58 13.41
C ALA A 84 7.97 -14.81 13.10
N ASP A 85 7.21 -14.44 14.14
CA ASP A 85 6.00 -13.64 13.98
C ASP A 85 6.34 -12.21 13.55
N TRP A 86 7.45 -11.63 14.04
CA TRP A 86 7.98 -10.34 13.58
C TRP A 86 8.33 -10.36 12.09
N VAL A 87 9.06 -11.37 11.63
CA VAL A 87 9.40 -11.52 10.20
C VAL A 87 8.12 -11.69 9.38
N ALA A 88 7.15 -12.50 9.84
CA ALA A 88 5.87 -12.65 9.16
C ALA A 88 5.08 -11.34 9.09
N MET A 89 5.11 -10.52 10.15
CA MET A 89 4.45 -9.21 10.18
C MET A 89 5.11 -8.21 9.25
N THR A 90 6.44 -8.09 9.32
CA THR A 90 7.21 -7.13 8.53
C THR A 90 7.29 -7.52 7.06
N THR A 91 7.11 -8.79 6.71
CA THR A 91 6.99 -9.25 5.30
C THR A 91 5.54 -9.28 4.80
N GLY A 92 4.57 -8.85 5.61
CA GLY A 92 3.15 -8.81 5.24
C GLY A 92 2.43 -10.17 5.25
N LYS A 93 3.09 -11.26 5.63
CA LYS A 93 2.48 -12.60 5.79
C LYS A 93 1.54 -12.68 7.00
N MET A 94 1.61 -11.74 7.95
CA MET A 94 0.78 -11.70 9.15
C MET A 94 0.16 -10.32 9.36
N ASN A 95 -1.14 -10.29 9.68
CA ASN A 95 -1.82 -9.06 10.06
C ASN A 95 -1.47 -8.65 11.51
N PRO A 96 -0.93 -7.44 11.74
CA PRO A 96 -0.45 -6.99 13.04
C PRO A 96 -1.56 -6.77 14.06
N MET A 97 -2.72 -6.25 13.63
CA MET A 97 -3.87 -6.02 14.50
C MET A 97 -4.41 -7.35 15.03
N ARG A 98 -4.46 -8.36 14.17
CA ARG A 98 -4.90 -9.71 14.54
C ARG A 98 -3.87 -10.43 15.44
N ALA A 99 -2.57 -10.20 15.23
CA ALA A 99 -1.52 -10.70 16.11
C ALA A 99 -1.59 -10.05 17.51
N PHE A 100 -1.87 -8.75 17.59
CA PHE A 100 -2.11 -8.05 18.86
C PHE A 100 -3.37 -8.57 19.58
N MET A 101 -4.51 -8.64 18.88
CA MET A 101 -5.76 -9.13 19.46
C MET A 101 -5.71 -10.60 19.92
N SER A 102 -4.85 -11.41 19.30
CA SER A 102 -4.64 -12.81 19.69
C SER A 102 -3.61 -12.99 20.81
N GLY A 103 -3.01 -11.89 21.31
CA GLY A 103 -2.03 -11.90 22.39
C GLY A 103 -0.62 -12.34 21.97
N LYS A 104 -0.35 -12.48 20.67
CA LYS A 104 0.99 -12.79 20.12
C LYS A 104 1.95 -11.60 20.22
N ILE A 105 1.41 -10.39 20.22
CA ILE A 105 2.15 -9.16 20.50
C ILE A 105 1.71 -8.68 21.87
N LYS A 106 2.67 -8.47 22.78
CA LYS A 106 2.45 -7.78 24.05
C LYS A 106 3.13 -6.43 24.02
N VAL A 107 2.48 -5.44 24.61
CA VAL A 107 3.01 -4.08 24.71
C VAL A 107 2.96 -3.67 26.17
N ASP A 108 4.12 -3.33 26.72
CA ASP A 108 4.29 -2.77 28.05
C ASP A 108 4.59 -1.26 27.94
N GLY A 109 4.01 -0.44 28.81
CA GLY A 109 4.15 1.02 28.77
C GLY A 109 2.99 1.74 28.09
N ASP A 110 3.26 2.83 27.36
CA ASP A 110 2.21 3.63 26.75
C ASP A 110 1.71 3.02 25.43
N ILE A 111 0.62 2.26 25.54
CA ILE A 111 -0.06 1.61 24.41
C ILE A 111 -0.48 2.64 23.33
N LYS A 112 -0.77 3.90 23.69
CA LYS A 112 -1.14 4.93 22.69
C LYS A 112 0.01 5.24 21.74
N LEU A 113 1.26 5.14 22.22
CA LEU A 113 2.45 5.32 21.40
C LEU A 113 2.74 4.09 20.55
N ALA A 114 2.38 2.89 21.01
CA ALA A 114 2.50 1.66 20.23
C ALA A 114 1.59 1.63 18.99
N VAL A 115 0.51 2.43 18.96
CA VAL A 115 -0.31 2.63 17.76
C VAL A 115 0.48 3.30 16.62
N ASN A 116 1.55 4.04 16.92
CA ASN A 116 2.41 4.67 15.90
C ASN A 116 3.48 3.72 15.34
N LEU A 117 3.59 2.49 15.86
CA LEU A 117 4.54 1.47 15.40
C LEU A 117 4.48 1.19 13.89
N PRO A 118 3.30 1.07 13.25
CA PRO A 118 3.21 0.88 11.81
C PRO A 118 3.86 2.01 11.02
N THR A 119 3.80 3.26 11.52
CA THR A 119 4.45 4.41 10.87
C THR A 119 5.96 4.23 10.81
N VAL A 120 6.58 3.70 11.88
CA VAL A 120 8.03 3.43 11.95
C VAL A 120 8.42 2.27 11.04
N VAL A 121 7.65 1.19 11.05
CA VAL A 121 7.98 -0.01 10.27
C VAL A 121 7.76 0.20 8.77
N ASN A 122 6.76 0.99 8.38
CA ASN A 122 6.50 1.33 6.99
C ASN A 122 7.50 2.34 6.38
N MET A 123 8.48 2.83 7.15
CA MET A 123 9.59 3.62 6.62
C MET A 123 10.65 2.77 5.91
N VAL A 124 10.72 1.48 6.22
CA VAL A 124 11.74 0.58 5.69
C VAL A 124 11.27 -0.03 4.38
N GLU A 125 11.92 0.32 3.28
CA GLU A 125 11.56 -0.20 1.95
C GLU A 125 11.74 -1.73 1.89
N GLY A 126 10.70 -2.45 1.46
CA GLY A 126 10.68 -3.91 1.43
C GLY A 126 10.09 -4.58 2.69
N TYR A 127 9.78 -3.81 3.73
CA TYR A 127 9.06 -4.28 4.92
C TYR A 127 7.81 -3.43 5.15
N GLY A 128 6.73 -4.05 5.62
CA GLY A 128 5.46 -3.37 5.85
C GLY A 128 4.60 -4.06 6.89
N ILE A 129 4.24 -3.32 7.94
CA ILE A 129 3.22 -3.72 8.91
C ILE A 129 1.91 -3.08 8.46
N GLY A 130 0.96 -3.91 8.05
CA GLY A 130 -0.28 -3.48 7.40
C GLY A 130 -1.14 -2.54 8.25
N THR A 131 -0.95 -1.24 8.06
CA THR A 131 -1.99 -0.25 7.70
C THR A 131 -1.31 0.88 6.94
N GLN A 132 -1.78 1.09 5.72
CA GLN A 132 -1.49 2.19 4.81
C GLN A 132 -1.22 3.52 5.55
N GLY A 133 0.04 3.95 5.59
CA GLY A 133 0.38 5.31 6.03
C GLY A 133 0.00 6.32 4.94
N PRO A 134 -0.33 7.58 5.30
CA PRO A 134 -0.81 8.58 4.34
C PRO A 134 0.21 8.87 3.21
N PHE A 135 1.50 8.67 3.44
CA PHE A 135 2.55 8.90 2.44
C PHE A 135 2.82 7.69 1.53
N SER A 136 2.54 6.46 1.96
CA SER A 136 2.68 5.27 1.11
C SER A 136 1.53 5.15 0.11
N ILE A 137 0.31 5.60 0.47
CA ILE A 137 -0.81 5.68 -0.49
C ILE A 137 -0.50 6.67 -1.61
N VAL A 138 0.11 7.81 -1.29
CA VAL A 138 0.47 8.81 -2.30
C VAL A 138 1.62 8.31 -3.17
N ARG A 139 2.65 7.67 -2.58
CA ARG A 139 3.79 7.15 -3.36
C ARG A 139 3.45 5.89 -4.14
N ALA A 140 2.71 4.93 -3.58
CA ALA A 140 2.21 3.75 -4.29
C ALA A 140 1.10 4.10 -5.29
N GLY A 141 0.29 5.13 -5.01
CA GLY A 141 -0.67 5.68 -5.95
C GLY A 141 0.02 6.39 -7.13
N ILE A 142 1.12 7.11 -6.87
CA ILE A 142 1.96 7.73 -7.91
C ILE A 142 2.77 6.66 -8.65
N GLU A 143 3.37 5.68 -7.98
CA GLU A 143 4.14 4.59 -8.61
C GLU A 143 3.26 3.61 -9.36
N SER A 144 2.06 3.29 -8.84
CA SER A 144 1.03 2.54 -9.58
C SER A 144 0.50 3.35 -10.76
N ALA A 145 0.26 4.67 -10.60
CA ALA A 145 -0.11 5.52 -11.74
C ALA A 145 1.04 5.63 -12.76
N VAL A 146 2.29 5.72 -12.33
CA VAL A 146 3.48 5.79 -13.19
C VAL A 146 3.80 4.43 -13.83
N ALA A 147 3.53 3.32 -13.15
CA ALA A 147 3.62 1.96 -13.71
C ALA A 147 2.46 1.68 -14.68
N SER A 148 1.26 2.19 -14.39
CA SER A 148 0.10 2.17 -15.31
C SER A 148 0.35 3.02 -16.55
N LEU A 149 1.11 4.10 -16.43
CA LEU A 149 1.60 4.91 -17.57
C LEU A 149 2.66 4.17 -18.41
N ARG A 150 3.28 3.09 -17.91
CA ARG A 150 4.29 2.28 -18.60
C ARG A 150 3.78 0.93 -19.11
N ARG A 151 2.59 0.46 -18.73
CA ARG A 151 2.01 -0.76 -19.31
C ARG A 151 1.61 -0.55 -20.77
N PRO A 152 1.88 -1.52 -21.66
CA PRO A 152 1.32 -1.49 -23.00
C PRO A 152 -0.21 -1.49 -22.91
N LEU A 153 -0.84 -0.55 -23.59
CA LEU A 153 -2.29 -0.46 -23.63
C LEU A 153 -2.87 -1.70 -24.33
N PRO A 154 -4.05 -2.20 -23.89
CA PRO A 154 -4.69 -3.35 -24.49
C PRO A 154 -4.92 -3.14 -25.99
N SER A 155 -4.71 -4.18 -26.80
CA SER A 155 -4.97 -4.14 -28.24
C SER A 155 -6.47 -4.28 -28.53
N ILE A 156 -6.93 -3.63 -29.59
CA ILE A 156 -8.32 -3.74 -30.09
C ILE A 156 -8.21 -4.05 -31.59
N SER A 157 -8.94 -5.06 -32.06
CA SER A 157 -8.93 -5.48 -33.46
C SER A 157 -10.35 -5.70 -33.99
N PRO A 158 -10.76 -5.03 -35.09
CA PRO A 158 -10.04 -3.92 -35.73
C PRO A 158 -10.00 -2.68 -34.82
N MET A 159 -8.94 -1.88 -34.93
CA MET A 159 -8.80 -0.65 -34.12
C MET A 159 -9.79 0.43 -34.62
N PRO A 160 -10.70 0.93 -33.77
CA PRO A 160 -11.61 2.03 -34.11
C PRO A 160 -10.88 3.38 -34.26
N PRO A 161 -11.58 4.44 -34.72
CA PRO A 161 -11.09 5.80 -34.65
C PRO A 161 -10.61 6.16 -33.24
N ARG A 162 -9.41 6.72 -33.13
CA ARG A 162 -8.75 6.99 -31.85
C ARG A 162 -8.52 8.48 -31.66
N ARG A 163 -9.00 9.02 -30.54
CA ARG A 163 -8.62 10.37 -30.07
C ARG A 163 -7.23 10.31 -29.46
N ALA A 164 -6.23 10.71 -30.22
CA ALA A 164 -4.89 10.94 -29.68
C ALA A 164 -4.86 12.24 -28.88
N GLY A 165 -4.18 12.25 -27.73
CA GLY A 165 -3.94 13.47 -27.00
C GLY A 165 -2.58 14.07 -27.28
N ALA A 166 -2.48 15.39 -27.19
CA ALA A 166 -1.29 16.15 -27.56
C ALA A 166 -0.10 16.02 -26.59
N LEU A 167 -0.31 15.51 -25.36
CA LEU A 167 0.72 15.47 -24.30
C LEU A 167 1.17 14.04 -23.97
N PRO A 168 2.49 13.79 -23.84
CA PRO A 168 3.01 12.54 -23.28
C PRO A 168 2.46 12.29 -21.87
N GLY A 169 2.07 11.06 -21.57
CA GLY A 169 1.54 10.63 -20.25
C GLY A 169 0.07 11.01 -19.99
N VAL A 170 -0.35 12.24 -20.29
CA VAL A 170 -1.73 12.71 -20.02
C VAL A 170 -2.67 12.43 -21.20
N ARG A 171 -2.14 12.40 -22.43
CA ARG A 171 -2.89 12.26 -23.69
C ARG A 171 -4.17 13.12 -23.67
N ALA A 172 -5.34 12.56 -24.00
CA ALA A 172 -6.59 13.32 -24.09
C ALA A 172 -7.11 13.77 -22.69
N GLY A 173 -6.43 13.33 -21.63
CA GLY A 173 -6.81 13.45 -20.24
C GLY A 173 -7.06 14.87 -19.75
N ARG A 174 -6.33 15.89 -20.24
CA ARG A 174 -6.49 17.27 -19.75
C ARG A 174 -7.89 17.84 -20.05
N ARG A 175 -8.44 17.56 -21.24
CA ARG A 175 -9.81 17.98 -21.58
C ARG A 175 -10.85 17.11 -20.89
N LEU A 176 -10.59 15.81 -20.82
CA LEU A 176 -11.43 14.85 -20.11
C LEU A 176 -11.63 15.27 -18.64
N LEU A 177 -10.58 15.67 -17.92
CA LEU A 177 -10.70 16.12 -16.51
C LEU A 177 -11.48 17.43 -16.34
N ARG A 178 -11.41 18.33 -17.33
CA ARG A 178 -12.05 19.64 -17.22
C ARG A 178 -13.56 19.56 -17.43
N ASN A 179 -14.00 18.79 -18.42
CA ASN A 179 -15.42 18.57 -18.70
C ASN A 179 -15.60 17.21 -19.41
N PRO A 180 -15.76 16.11 -18.64
CA PRO A 180 -15.87 14.77 -19.19
C PRO A 180 -17.06 14.61 -20.14
N THR A 181 -18.21 15.16 -19.77
CA THR A 181 -19.45 15.05 -20.54
C THR A 181 -19.31 15.69 -21.92
N ALA A 182 -18.88 16.95 -21.97
CA ALA A 182 -18.68 17.65 -23.23
C ALA A 182 -17.59 16.96 -24.09
N PHE A 183 -16.52 16.49 -23.45
CA PHE A 183 -15.44 15.77 -24.13
C PHE A 183 -15.95 14.53 -24.88
N PHE A 184 -16.77 13.69 -24.23
CA PHE A 184 -17.31 12.50 -24.89
C PHE A 184 -18.39 12.83 -25.93
N GLN A 185 -19.17 13.89 -25.71
CA GLN A 185 -20.14 14.38 -26.71
C GLN A 185 -19.42 14.86 -28.00
N GLU A 186 -18.34 15.63 -27.86
CA GLU A 186 -17.50 16.09 -28.98
C GLU A 186 -16.87 14.89 -29.71
N CYS A 187 -16.26 13.96 -28.97
CA CYS A 187 -15.66 12.77 -29.55
C CYS A 187 -16.67 11.93 -30.34
N ARG A 188 -17.89 11.80 -29.80
CA ARG A 188 -18.98 11.07 -30.47
C ARG A 188 -19.47 11.79 -31.72
N ALA A 189 -19.58 13.12 -31.68
CA ALA A 189 -19.98 13.91 -32.84
C ALA A 189 -18.93 13.83 -33.97
N GLU A 190 -17.64 13.79 -33.62
CA GLU A 190 -16.54 13.76 -34.59
C GLU A 190 -16.24 12.34 -35.14
N MET A 191 -16.33 11.31 -34.29
CA MET A 191 -15.85 9.95 -34.61
C MET A 191 -16.97 8.89 -34.67
N GLY A 192 -18.21 9.28 -34.39
CA GLY A 192 -19.36 8.38 -34.37
C GLY A 192 -19.54 7.64 -33.03
N ASP A 193 -20.36 6.58 -33.06
CA ASP A 193 -20.78 5.86 -31.84
C ASP A 193 -19.72 4.91 -31.25
N THR A 194 -18.64 4.63 -31.99
CA THR A 194 -17.59 3.69 -31.57
C THR A 194 -16.21 4.31 -31.78
N PHE A 195 -15.49 4.58 -30.70
CA PHE A 195 -14.16 5.20 -30.75
C PHE A 195 -13.31 4.84 -29.54
N VAL A 196 -12.02 5.16 -29.61
CA VAL A 196 -11.05 4.91 -28.54
C VAL A 196 -10.51 6.22 -27.98
N VAL A 197 -10.45 6.31 -26.65
CA VAL A 197 -9.78 7.40 -25.93
C VAL A 197 -8.64 6.83 -25.11
N ASP A 198 -7.41 7.22 -25.43
CA ASP A 198 -6.25 6.90 -24.60
C ASP A 198 -6.04 8.07 -23.60
N ALA A 199 -6.21 7.81 -22.30
CA ALA A 199 -6.07 8.82 -21.24
C ALA A 199 -5.58 8.19 -19.93
N PHE A 200 -4.63 8.85 -19.25
CA PHE A 200 -4.14 8.43 -17.92
C PHE A 200 -3.63 6.98 -17.83
N GLY A 201 -3.00 6.47 -18.88
CA GLY A 201 -2.55 5.06 -18.92
C GLY A 201 -3.67 4.05 -19.24
N TYR A 202 -4.90 4.51 -19.51
CA TYR A 202 -6.01 3.67 -19.94
C TYR A 202 -6.29 3.82 -21.42
N ARG A 203 -6.83 2.73 -22.00
CA ARG A 203 -7.49 2.72 -23.30
C ARG A 203 -8.97 2.50 -23.07
N LEU A 204 -9.76 3.56 -23.23
CA LEU A 204 -11.20 3.54 -23.09
C LEU A 204 -11.82 3.21 -24.46
N PHE A 205 -12.33 2.00 -24.61
CA PHE A 205 -13.13 1.61 -25.76
C PHE A 205 -14.58 2.08 -25.55
N CYS A 206 -14.96 3.13 -26.26
CA CYS A 206 -16.24 3.81 -26.07
C CYS A 206 -17.23 3.32 -27.12
N VAL A 207 -18.38 2.79 -26.67
CA VAL A 207 -19.46 2.29 -27.54
C VAL A 207 -20.78 2.86 -27.06
N PHE A 208 -21.43 3.68 -27.88
CA PHE A 208 -22.66 4.41 -27.52
C PHE A 208 -23.93 3.88 -28.21
N SER A 209 -23.80 3.05 -29.25
CA SER A 209 -24.95 2.47 -29.93
C SER A 209 -25.45 1.20 -29.23
N ALA A 210 -26.76 1.01 -29.17
CA ALA A 210 -27.35 -0.20 -28.56
C ALA A 210 -26.89 -1.49 -29.28
N ALA A 211 -26.75 -1.44 -30.60
CA ALA A 211 -26.23 -2.55 -31.39
C ALA A 211 -24.76 -2.84 -31.09
N GLY A 212 -23.92 -1.80 -30.99
CA GLY A 212 -22.50 -1.94 -30.65
C GLY A 212 -22.31 -2.52 -29.26
N VAL A 213 -23.08 -2.05 -28.28
CA VAL A 213 -23.04 -2.60 -26.91
C VAL A 213 -23.41 -4.09 -26.94
N LYS A 214 -24.53 -4.47 -27.57
CA LYS A 214 -24.92 -5.89 -27.71
C LYS A 214 -23.82 -6.73 -28.38
N SER A 215 -23.18 -6.20 -29.41
CA SER A 215 -22.08 -6.90 -30.11
C SER A 215 -20.85 -7.07 -29.23
N LEU A 216 -20.51 -6.07 -28.41
CA LEU A 216 -19.38 -6.14 -27.47
C LEU A 216 -19.61 -7.23 -26.41
N TRP A 217 -20.82 -7.31 -25.85
CA TRP A 217 -21.20 -8.33 -24.88
C TRP A 217 -21.33 -9.74 -25.46
N ALA A 218 -21.40 -9.87 -26.78
CA ALA A 218 -21.46 -11.16 -27.46
C ALA A 218 -20.06 -11.75 -27.76
N LEU A 219 -18.99 -11.00 -27.51
CA LEU A 219 -17.62 -11.49 -27.71
C LEU A 219 -17.29 -12.60 -26.69
N PRO A 220 -16.44 -13.57 -27.08
CA PRO A 220 -15.91 -14.56 -26.14
C PRO A 220 -15.18 -13.89 -24.97
N GLU A 221 -15.32 -14.43 -23.76
CA GLU A 221 -14.70 -13.89 -22.54
C GLU A 221 -13.16 -13.80 -22.66
N GLU A 222 -12.53 -14.72 -23.41
CA GLU A 222 -11.09 -14.71 -23.72
C GLU A 222 -10.66 -13.53 -24.60
N ALA A 223 -11.58 -12.99 -25.41
CA ALA A 223 -11.34 -11.87 -26.30
C ALA A 223 -11.73 -10.53 -25.64
N ALA A 224 -12.76 -10.53 -24.80
CA ALA A 224 -13.22 -9.37 -24.04
C ALA A 224 -13.82 -9.80 -22.69
N SER A 225 -12.99 -9.79 -21.64
CA SER A 225 -13.44 -10.21 -20.32
C SER A 225 -14.07 -9.08 -19.52
N LYS A 226 -15.36 -9.24 -19.19
CA LYS A 226 -16.04 -8.32 -18.25
C LYS A 226 -15.43 -8.44 -16.86
N ALA A 227 -15.16 -9.67 -16.41
CA ALA A 227 -14.65 -9.91 -15.08
C ALA A 227 -13.29 -9.24 -14.85
N LEU A 228 -12.38 -9.34 -15.83
CA LEU A 228 -11.08 -8.67 -15.75
C LEU A 228 -11.20 -7.15 -15.85
N ALA A 229 -12.14 -6.63 -16.65
CA ALA A 229 -12.39 -5.19 -16.74
C ALA A 229 -12.90 -4.61 -15.41
N ASP A 230 -13.90 -5.27 -14.80
CA ASP A 230 -14.45 -4.87 -13.51
C ASP A 230 -13.41 -5.02 -12.39
N LEU A 231 -12.65 -6.13 -12.37
CA LEU A 231 -11.56 -6.35 -11.41
C LEU A 231 -10.50 -5.26 -11.53
N ALA A 232 -10.02 -4.97 -12.75
CA ALA A 232 -9.03 -3.93 -12.97
C ALA A 232 -9.49 -2.57 -12.44
N LEU A 233 -10.77 -2.20 -12.62
CA LEU A 233 -11.31 -0.95 -12.08
C LEU A 233 -11.42 -0.99 -10.55
N LEU A 234 -11.84 -2.11 -9.97
CA LEU A 234 -11.99 -2.27 -8.52
C LEU A 234 -10.65 -2.28 -7.80
N SER A 235 -9.60 -2.86 -8.37
CA SER A 235 -8.25 -2.87 -7.81
C SER A 235 -7.63 -1.47 -7.67
N HIS A 236 -8.19 -0.45 -8.32
CA HIS A 236 -7.78 0.94 -8.10
C HIS A 236 -8.43 1.57 -6.87
N LYS A 237 -9.53 1.00 -6.40
CA LYS A 237 -10.33 1.53 -5.28
C LYS A 237 -10.08 0.77 -3.99
N VAL A 238 -9.81 -0.52 -4.08
CA VAL A 238 -9.63 -1.40 -2.93
C VAL A 238 -8.46 -2.37 -3.18
N PRO A 239 -7.77 -2.82 -2.11
CA PRO A 239 -6.67 -3.78 -2.22
C PRO A 239 -7.10 -5.06 -2.95
N ILE A 240 -6.22 -5.59 -3.82
CA ILE A 240 -6.53 -6.78 -4.64
C ILE A 240 -6.75 -8.03 -3.78
N GLU A 241 -6.13 -8.07 -2.61
CA GLU A 241 -6.21 -9.15 -1.62
C GLU A 241 -7.64 -9.33 -1.09
N LEU A 242 -8.48 -8.30 -1.15
CA LEU A 242 -9.91 -8.42 -0.81
C LEU A 242 -10.71 -9.28 -1.81
N PHE A 243 -10.13 -9.57 -2.97
CA PHE A 243 -10.70 -10.46 -3.98
C PHE A 243 -10.04 -11.85 -3.98
N GLU A 244 -9.07 -12.10 -3.11
CA GLU A 244 -8.45 -13.43 -2.97
C GLU A 244 -9.33 -14.36 -2.15
N GLY A 245 -9.64 -15.54 -2.69
CA GLY A 245 -10.41 -16.58 -1.99
C GLY A 245 -11.91 -16.59 -2.33
N ARG A 246 -12.78 -16.33 -1.35
CA ARG A 246 -14.25 -16.43 -1.55
C ARG A 246 -14.76 -15.30 -2.42
N ARG A 247 -15.89 -15.55 -3.09
CA ARG A 247 -16.60 -14.58 -3.93
C ARG A 247 -17.05 -13.40 -3.05
N THR A 248 -16.35 -12.27 -3.13
CA THR A 248 -16.66 -11.04 -2.40
C THR A 248 -17.81 -10.29 -3.10
N PHE A 249 -18.94 -10.11 -2.44
CA PHE A 249 -20.05 -9.33 -2.99
C PHE A 249 -19.93 -7.85 -2.59
N PRO A 250 -20.57 -6.93 -3.32
CA PRO A 250 -20.52 -5.50 -2.98
C PRO A 250 -20.95 -5.17 -1.55
N HIS A 251 -21.88 -5.93 -0.97
CA HIS A 251 -22.30 -5.72 0.43
C HIS A 251 -21.22 -6.14 1.44
N ASP A 252 -20.39 -7.13 1.10
CA ASP A 252 -19.25 -7.55 1.92
C ASP A 252 -18.09 -6.53 1.86
N LEU A 253 -17.95 -5.82 0.73
CA LEU A 253 -16.87 -4.84 0.53
C LEU A 253 -17.12 -3.50 1.25
N PHE A 254 -18.37 -3.11 1.44
CA PHE A 254 -18.73 -1.78 1.91
C PHE A 254 -19.49 -1.76 3.25
N ALA A 255 -19.60 -2.92 3.91
CA ALA A 255 -20.14 -3.09 5.26
C ALA A 255 -21.36 -2.19 5.53
N LYS A 256 -22.34 -2.23 4.61
CA LYS A 256 -23.49 -1.32 4.61
C LYS A 256 -24.24 -1.32 5.96
N ASP A 257 -24.23 -2.47 6.63
CA ASP A 257 -24.94 -2.69 7.90
C ASP A 257 -24.14 -2.23 9.13
N ASP A 258 -22.86 -1.86 8.98
CA ASP A 258 -21.98 -1.39 10.05
C ASP A 258 -21.84 0.14 10.10
N VAL A 259 -22.53 0.86 9.21
CA VAL A 259 -22.50 2.33 9.19
C VAL A 259 -23.47 2.85 10.26
N GLN A 260 -22.96 3.48 11.31
CA GLN A 260 -23.79 4.19 12.29
C GLN A 260 -24.62 5.26 11.57
N ALA A 261 -25.94 5.25 11.82
CA ALA A 261 -26.88 6.23 11.32
C ALA A 261 -26.63 7.64 11.86
#